data_AF-A0A352V649-F1
#
_entry.id   AF-A0A352V649-F1
#
_cell.length_a   1.000
_cell.length_b   1.000
_cell.length_c   1.000
_cell.angle_alpha   90.00
_cell.angle_beta   90.00
_cell.angle_gamma   90.00
#
_symmetry.space_group_name_H-M   'P 1'
#
loop_
_entity.id
_entity.type
_entity.pdbx_description
1 polymer ?
#
loop_
_entity_poly.entity_id
_entity_poly.type
_entity_poly.pdbx_seq_one_letter_code
_entity_poly.pdbx_strand_id
1 'polypeptide(L)'
;MNYIIFDLEATCIKDKYKTFRNETIEIGAVKIIQRENGQLEIIDTFDKFIRPKLNLILSKFCKELTSIQQEDVNFAHSFPTVINEFKEWIGNEYMLCSWGFYDQKQLENDSILYGLNSFWTNKHISLKHQFPDIMQLSKPCGLNKALKLSGISFEGTHHRGIDDAKNIAKIFCKYFNYWKFG
;
A
#
# COMPACT_ATOMS: atom_id res chain seq x y z
N MET A 1 -17.08 -1.01 -9.50
CA MET A 1 -16.24 -1.26 -8.31
C MET A 1 -14.81 -0.97 -8.69
N ASN A 2 -14.11 -0.16 -7.89
CA ASN A 2 -12.69 0.15 -8.05
C ASN A 2 -11.88 -0.73 -7.11
N TYR A 3 -10.96 -1.53 -7.62
CA TYR A 3 -9.98 -2.25 -6.81
C TYR A 3 -8.74 -1.37 -6.68
N ILE A 4 -8.42 -0.99 -5.45
CA ILE A 4 -7.32 -0.08 -5.14
C ILE A 4 -6.20 -0.90 -4.55
N ILE A 5 -5.22 -1.24 -5.39
CA ILE A 5 -4.04 -1.96 -4.94
C ILE A 5 -3.04 -0.93 -4.43
N PHE A 6 -2.70 -0.96 -3.15
CA PHE A 6 -1.83 0.06 -2.57
C PHE A 6 -0.77 -0.53 -1.64
N ASP A 7 0.31 0.21 -1.50
CA ASP A 7 1.43 -0.06 -0.60
C ASP A 7 1.92 1.26 -0.01
N LEU A 8 2.37 1.22 1.25
CA LEU A 8 2.78 2.40 2.00
C LEU A 8 4.23 2.27 2.45
N GLU A 9 5.00 3.32 2.22
CA GLU A 9 6.24 3.52 2.94
C GLU A 9 6.00 4.39 4.17
N ALA A 10 6.70 4.07 5.25
CA ALA A 10 6.57 4.77 6.51
C ALA A 10 7.93 5.14 7.10
N THR A 11 7.97 6.21 7.89
CA THR A 11 9.13 6.54 8.72
C THR A 11 9.52 5.30 9.52
N CYS A 12 10.81 4.97 9.59
CA CYS A 12 11.27 3.81 10.35
C CYS A 12 12.69 4.01 10.89
N ILE A 13 13.06 3.17 11.84
CA ILE A 13 14.40 3.12 12.44
C ILE A 13 14.86 1.67 12.51
N LYS A 14 16.19 1.46 12.53
CA LYS A 14 16.80 0.13 12.53
C LYS A 14 16.44 -0.67 13.80
N ASP A 15 16.57 -0.03 14.96
CA ASP A 15 16.26 -0.63 16.24
C ASP A 15 14.79 -0.36 16.59
N LYS A 16 13.96 -1.41 16.58
CA LYS A 16 12.53 -1.29 16.87
C LYS A 16 12.30 -1.05 18.36
N TYR A 17 12.41 0.21 18.78
CA TYR A 17 11.92 0.62 20.10
C TYR A 17 10.39 0.68 20.09
N LYS A 18 9.75 0.16 21.14
CA LYS A 18 8.27 0.14 21.27
C LYS A 18 7.63 1.53 21.16
N THR A 19 8.40 2.59 21.40
CA THR A 19 7.93 3.97 21.43
C THR A 19 7.99 4.68 20.08
N PHE A 20 8.69 4.11 19.08
CA PHE A 20 8.78 4.74 17.77
C PHE A 20 7.44 4.58 17.03
N ARG A 21 6.80 5.70 16.72
CA ARG A 21 5.56 5.74 15.96
C ARG A 21 5.87 5.98 14.50
N ASN A 22 5.66 4.96 13.66
CA ASN A 22 5.74 5.08 12.21
C ASN A 22 4.66 6.04 11.70
N GLU A 23 4.98 6.81 10.66
CA GLU A 23 4.07 7.70 9.93
C GLU A 23 4.24 7.43 8.44
N THR A 24 3.14 7.35 7.69
CA THR A 24 3.20 7.21 6.22
C THR A 24 3.95 8.39 5.60
N ILE A 25 4.88 8.06 4.70
CA ILE A 25 5.70 9.02 3.94
C ILE A 25 5.57 8.85 2.42
N GLU A 26 4.96 7.77 1.94
CA GLU A 26 4.60 7.56 0.54
C GLU A 26 3.32 6.73 0.47
N ILE A 27 2.42 7.09 -0.45
CA ILE A 27 1.31 6.22 -0.88
C ILE A 27 1.53 5.92 -2.35
N GLY A 28 1.79 4.65 -2.66
CA GLY A 28 1.71 4.15 -4.02
C GLY A 28 0.47 3.31 -4.22
N ALA A 29 -0.28 3.54 -5.29
CA ALA A 29 -1.47 2.77 -5.59
C ALA A 29 -1.74 2.63 -7.09
N VAL A 30 -2.45 1.56 -7.43
CA VAL A 30 -2.96 1.23 -8.76
C VAL A 30 -4.47 1.07 -8.66
N LYS A 31 -5.21 1.75 -9.55
CA LYS A 31 -6.66 1.64 -9.65
C LYS A 31 -7.02 0.70 -10.79
N ILE A 32 -7.74 -0.35 -10.45
CA ILE A 32 -8.17 -1.39 -11.38
C ILE A 32 -9.69 -1.43 -11.41
N ILE A 33 -10.26 -1.54 -12.60
CA ILE A 33 -11.68 -1.85 -12.79
C ILE A 33 -11.84 -3.14 -13.57
N GLN A 34 -13.00 -3.77 -13.40
CA GLN A 34 -13.43 -4.83 -14.29
C GLN A 34 -14.32 -4.22 -15.38
N ARG A 35 -13.94 -4.43 -16.64
CA ARG A 35 -14.73 -4.04 -17.82
C ARG A 35 -15.92 -4.99 -18.01
N GLU A 36 -16.87 -4.59 -18.85
CA GLU A 36 -18.08 -5.38 -19.14
C GLU A 36 -17.77 -6.77 -19.72
N ASN A 37 -16.67 -6.89 -20.46
CA ASN A 37 -16.17 -8.16 -21.00
C ASN A 37 -15.46 -9.04 -19.94
N GLY A 38 -15.47 -8.63 -18.67
CA GLY A 38 -14.85 -9.32 -17.55
C GLY A 38 -13.34 -9.08 -17.40
N GLN A 39 -12.69 -8.37 -18.34
CA GLN A 39 -11.26 -8.10 -18.27
C GLN A 39 -10.94 -7.04 -17.21
N LEU A 40 -9.81 -7.21 -16.53
CA LEU A 40 -9.28 -6.20 -15.65
C LEU A 40 -8.47 -5.17 -16.42
N GLU A 41 -8.69 -3.91 -16.11
CA GLU A 41 -7.94 -2.80 -16.66
C GLU A 41 -7.41 -1.90 -15.55
N ILE A 42 -6.10 -1.63 -15.59
CA ILE A 42 -5.49 -0.57 -14.80
C ILE A 42 -5.86 0.75 -15.48
N ILE A 43 -6.63 1.58 -14.80
CA ILE A 43 -7.12 2.84 -15.36
C ILE A 43 -6.36 4.06 -14.83
N ASP A 44 -5.65 3.91 -13.72
CA ASP A 44 -4.94 5.03 -13.10
C ASP A 44 -3.91 4.57 -12.05
N THR A 45 -3.00 5.47 -11.68
CA THR A 45 -2.03 5.28 -10.59
C THR A 45 -2.00 6.51 -9.68
N PHE A 46 -1.78 6.28 -8.38
CA PHE A 46 -1.59 7.33 -7.40
C PHE A 46 -0.21 7.17 -6.77
N ASP A 47 0.59 8.23 -6.77
CA ASP A 47 1.93 8.22 -6.19
C ASP A 47 2.19 9.58 -5.55
N LYS A 48 2.27 9.61 -4.22
CA LYS A 48 2.44 10.84 -3.45
C LYS A 48 3.30 10.59 -2.23
N PHE A 49 4.30 11.45 -2.04
CA PHE A 49 4.98 11.60 -0.76
C PHE A 49 4.11 12.33 0.25
N ILE A 50 4.37 12.06 1.53
CA ILE A 50 3.70 12.67 2.67
C ILE A 50 4.74 13.21 3.65
N ARG A 51 4.55 14.45 4.08
CA ARG A 51 5.36 15.04 5.14
C ARG A 51 4.91 14.50 6.50
N PRO A 52 5.77 13.79 7.26
CA PRO A 52 5.44 13.32 8.60
C PRO A 52 5.28 14.50 9.58
N LYS A 53 4.66 14.26 10.73
CA LYS A 53 4.41 15.26 11.79
C LYS A 53 5.30 15.05 13.02
N LEU A 54 5.54 13.81 13.42
CA LEU A 54 6.31 13.48 14.63
C LEU A 54 7.80 13.29 14.30
N ASN A 55 8.09 12.56 13.22
CA ASN A 55 9.44 12.16 12.83
C ASN A 55 9.85 12.89 11.55
N LEU A 56 10.03 14.21 11.64
CA LEU A 56 10.33 15.08 10.49
C LEU A 56 11.63 14.73 9.75
N ILE A 57 12.60 14.15 10.46
CA ILE A 57 13.89 13.76 9.89
C ILE A 57 13.91 12.25 9.68
N LEU A 58 14.00 11.82 8.42
CA LEU A 58 14.10 10.42 8.06
C LEU A 58 15.43 9.85 8.57
N SER A 59 15.36 8.71 9.25
CA SER A 59 16.56 8.01 9.67
C SER A 59 17.36 7.54 8.46
N LYS A 60 18.67 7.36 8.63
CA LYS A 60 19.52 6.78 7.58
C LYS A 60 18.99 5.42 7.10
N PHE A 61 18.53 4.58 8.04
CA PHE A 61 17.94 3.29 7.73
C PHE A 61 16.68 3.41 6.87
N CYS A 62 15.79 4.35 7.19
CA CYS A 62 14.57 4.58 6.41
C CYS A 62 14.91 4.97 4.97
N LYS A 63 15.81 5.95 4.79
CA LYS A 63 16.24 6.39 3.46
C LYS A 63 16.93 5.29 2.66
N GLU A 64 17.71 4.42 3.30
CA GLU A 64 18.35 3.28 2.62
C GLU A 64 17.35 2.19 2.27
N LEU A 65 16.38 1.94 3.15
CA LEU A 65 15.36 0.92 2.94
C LEU A 65 14.43 1.33 1.80
N THR A 66 13.89 2.54 1.82
CA THR A 66 12.84 3.00 0.91
C THR A 66 13.36 3.82 -0.26
N SER A 67 14.64 4.20 -0.27
CA SER A 67 15.26 5.17 -1.18
C SER A 67 14.63 6.58 -1.19
N ILE A 68 13.62 6.85 -0.36
CA ILE A 68 13.01 8.18 -0.20
C ILE A 68 14.01 9.11 0.46
N GLN A 69 14.24 10.27 -0.15
CA GLN A 69 15.16 11.29 0.35
C GLN A 69 14.45 12.26 1.29
N GLN A 70 15.24 13.01 2.06
CA GLN A 70 14.69 13.97 3.01
C GLN A 70 13.93 15.08 2.29
N GLU A 71 14.41 15.47 1.11
CA GLU A 71 13.84 16.50 0.26
C GLU A 71 12.44 16.10 -0.23
N ASP A 72 12.24 14.82 -0.56
CA ASP A 72 10.95 14.28 -1.01
C ASP A 72 9.84 14.54 0.02
N VAL A 73 10.12 14.29 1.31
CA VAL A 73 9.15 14.49 2.39
C VAL A 73 9.09 15.93 2.89
N ASN A 74 10.16 16.72 2.73
CA ASN A 74 10.19 18.12 3.16
C ASN A 74 9.21 18.99 2.36
N PHE A 75 9.13 18.75 1.06
CA PHE A 75 8.25 19.50 0.14
C PHE A 75 6.88 18.85 -0.07
N ALA A 76 6.67 17.66 0.49
CA ALA A 76 5.40 16.95 0.42
C ALA A 76 4.28 17.65 1.21
N HIS A 77 3.04 17.37 0.80
CA HIS A 77 1.87 17.77 1.55
C HIS A 77 1.70 16.95 2.84
N SER A 78 0.92 17.48 3.78
CA SER A 78 0.62 16.79 5.03
C SER A 78 -0.30 15.58 4.81
N PHE A 79 -0.30 14.63 5.76
CA PHE A 79 -1.17 13.45 5.69
C PHE A 79 -2.65 13.78 5.46
N PRO A 80 -3.29 14.76 6.17
CA PRO A 80 -4.68 15.13 5.91
C PRO A 80 -4.96 15.58 4.47
N THR A 81 -4.01 16.29 3.85
CA THR A 81 -4.14 16.75 2.47
C THR A 81 -4.07 15.57 1.50
N VAL A 82 -3.01 14.76 1.60
CA VAL A 82 -2.79 13.64 0.68
C VAL A 82 -3.86 12.58 0.84
N ILE A 83 -4.35 12.31 2.06
CA ILE A 83 -5.40 11.33 2.27
C ILE A 83 -6.75 11.81 1.75
N ASN A 84 -7.00 13.12 1.68
CA ASN A 84 -8.17 13.66 1.02
C ASN A 84 -8.08 13.47 -0.49
N GLU A 85 -6.94 13.83 -1.10
CA GLU A 85 -6.66 13.56 -2.53
C GLU A 85 -6.81 12.06 -2.85
N PHE A 86 -6.28 11.19 -2.00
CA PHE A 86 -6.39 9.74 -2.18
C PHE A 86 -7.84 9.26 -2.09
N LYS A 87 -8.63 9.75 -1.13
CA LYS A 87 -10.05 9.42 -0.98
C LYS A 87 -10.90 9.88 -2.17
N GLU A 88 -10.63 11.07 -2.69
CA GLU A 88 -11.27 11.57 -3.91
C GLU A 88 -10.88 10.68 -5.11
N TRP A 89 -9.61 10.31 -5.20
CA TRP A 89 -9.09 9.48 -6.26
C TRP A 89 -9.66 8.05 -6.25
N ILE A 90 -9.82 7.39 -5.09
CA ILE A 90 -10.38 6.02 -5.03
C ILE A 90 -11.87 5.96 -5.45
N GLY A 91 -12.61 7.06 -5.29
CA GLY A 91 -14.04 7.14 -5.57
C GLY A 91 -14.93 6.49 -4.50
N ASN A 92 -16.24 6.39 -4.78
CA ASN A 92 -17.24 5.96 -3.78
C ASN A 92 -17.39 4.43 -3.67
N GLU A 93 -17.29 3.73 -4.79
CA GLU A 93 -17.45 2.28 -4.89
C GLU A 93 -16.08 1.62 -5.04
N TYR A 94 -15.45 1.27 -3.92
CA TYR A 94 -14.09 0.76 -3.89
C TYR A 94 -13.91 -0.44 -2.96
N MET A 95 -12.82 -1.15 -3.21
CA MET A 95 -12.22 -2.16 -2.35
C MET A 95 -10.73 -1.88 -2.25
N LEU A 96 -10.23 -1.64 -1.03
CA LEU A 96 -8.80 -1.49 -0.78
C LEU A 96 -8.14 -2.87 -0.71
N CYS A 97 -6.98 -3.00 -1.34
CA CYS A 97 -6.21 -4.23 -1.34
C CYS A 97 -4.75 -3.86 -1.11
N SER A 98 -4.13 -4.42 -0.09
CA SER A 98 -2.68 -4.35 0.07
C SER A 98 -2.10 -5.73 0.27
N TRP A 99 -0.78 -5.86 0.23
CA TRP A 99 -0.16 -7.15 0.48
C TRP A 99 -0.54 -7.64 1.89
N GLY A 100 -0.26 -6.86 2.94
CA GLY A 100 -0.55 -7.22 4.33
C GLY A 100 -1.55 -6.27 5.02
N PHE A 101 -2.02 -6.63 6.21
CA PHE A 101 -2.81 -5.70 7.05
C PHE A 101 -2.00 -4.53 7.63
N TYR A 102 -0.70 -4.44 7.35
CA TYR A 102 0.13 -3.34 7.87
C TYR A 102 -0.36 -2.00 7.32
N ASP A 103 -0.56 -1.91 6.00
CA ASP A 103 -0.89 -0.68 5.31
C ASP A 103 -2.23 -0.09 5.76
N GLN A 104 -3.26 -0.95 5.86
CA GLN A 104 -4.56 -0.57 6.41
C GLN A 104 -4.42 0.00 7.83
N LYS A 105 -3.72 -0.71 8.72
CA LYS A 105 -3.49 -0.28 10.11
C LYS A 105 -2.67 1.00 10.20
N GLN A 106 -1.72 1.21 9.29
CA GLN A 106 -0.92 2.41 9.26
C GLN A 106 -1.77 3.64 8.89
N LEU A 107 -2.66 3.54 7.89
CA LEU A 107 -3.64 4.60 7.59
C LEU A 107 -4.57 4.91 8.76
N GLU A 108 -5.00 3.88 9.50
CA GLU A 108 -5.80 4.06 10.72
C GLU A 108 -5.01 4.79 11.81
N ASN A 109 -3.76 4.38 12.06
CA ASN A 109 -2.89 4.99 13.05
C ASN A 109 -2.58 6.46 12.74
N ASP A 110 -2.35 6.78 11.47
CA ASP A 110 -2.12 8.17 11.04
C ASP A 110 -3.42 8.97 11.07
N SER A 111 -4.56 8.39 10.71
CA SER A 111 -5.86 9.05 10.88
C SER A 111 -6.10 9.42 12.35
N ILE A 112 -5.81 8.52 13.29
CA ILE A 112 -5.88 8.79 14.74
C ILE A 112 -4.91 9.90 15.15
N LEU A 113 -3.67 9.93 14.62
CA LEU A 113 -2.69 10.97 14.92
C LEU A 113 -3.18 12.38 14.56
N TYR A 114 -3.97 12.49 13.51
CA TYR A 114 -4.52 13.75 13.00
C TYR A 114 -5.98 14.01 13.42
N GLY A 115 -6.58 13.13 14.24
CA GLY A 115 -7.99 13.27 14.66
C GLY A 115 -8.99 13.10 13.52
N LEU A 116 -8.65 12.31 12.51
CA LEU A 116 -9.48 12.02 11.34
C LEU A 116 -10.21 10.68 11.52
N ASN A 117 -11.37 10.52 10.85
CA ASN A 117 -12.03 9.22 10.78
C ASN A 117 -11.28 8.28 9.81
N SER A 118 -11.24 6.99 10.15
CA SER A 118 -10.62 5.95 9.34
C SER A 118 -11.62 4.90 8.82
N PHE A 119 -12.93 5.06 9.01
CA PHE A 119 -13.92 4.03 8.64
C PHE A 119 -13.87 3.59 7.16
N TRP A 120 -13.38 4.46 6.29
CA TRP A 120 -13.16 4.17 4.87
C TRP A 120 -12.10 3.07 4.64
N THR A 121 -11.18 2.84 5.58
CA THR A 121 -10.19 1.75 5.50
C THR A 121 -10.80 0.37 5.79
N ASN A 122 -12.03 0.29 6.31
CA ASN A 122 -12.66 -0.99 6.66
C ASN A 122 -13.01 -1.85 5.44
N LYS A 123 -13.20 -1.23 4.26
CA LYS A 123 -13.38 -1.95 2.99
C LYS A 123 -12.02 -2.38 2.46
N HIS A 124 -11.41 -3.37 3.11
CA HIS A 124 -10.04 -3.82 2.82
C HIS A 124 -9.91 -5.34 2.84
N ILE A 125 -9.09 -5.86 1.94
CA ILE A 125 -8.58 -7.23 2.01
C ILE A 125 -7.05 -7.28 2.03
N SER A 126 -6.51 -8.22 2.79
CA SER A 126 -5.09 -8.55 2.71
C SER A 126 -4.85 -9.74 1.77
N LEU A 127 -4.17 -9.47 0.66
CA LEU A 127 -3.86 -10.50 -0.34
C LEU A 127 -2.94 -11.58 0.23
N LYS A 128 -1.96 -11.21 1.06
CA LYS A 128 -1.04 -12.12 1.75
C LYS A 128 -1.74 -13.20 2.57
N HIS A 129 -2.90 -12.91 3.16
CA HIS A 129 -3.63 -13.84 4.02
C HIS A 129 -4.55 -14.77 3.22
N GLN A 130 -4.96 -14.39 2.01
CA GLN A 130 -5.72 -15.24 1.10
C GLN A 130 -4.83 -16.05 0.15
N PHE A 131 -3.64 -15.55 -0.16
CA PHE A 131 -2.71 -16.18 -1.10
C PHE A 131 -2.35 -17.64 -0.79
N PRO A 132 -2.21 -18.07 0.49
CA PRO A 132 -1.97 -19.48 0.80
C PRO A 132 -3.05 -20.43 0.31
N ASP A 133 -4.33 -20.03 0.38
CA ASP A 133 -5.44 -20.87 -0.07
C ASP A 133 -5.40 -21.03 -1.60
N ILE A 134 -5.02 -19.98 -2.32
CA ILE A 134 -4.90 -19.96 -3.78
C ILE A 134 -3.72 -20.83 -4.25
N MET A 135 -2.60 -20.76 -3.54
CA MET A 135 -1.35 -21.42 -3.91
C MET A 135 -1.09 -22.73 -3.15
N GLN A 136 -2.06 -23.20 -2.36
CA GLN A 136 -1.96 -24.40 -1.51
C GLN A 136 -0.72 -24.39 -0.60
N LEU A 137 -0.46 -23.24 0.04
CA LEU A 137 0.68 -23.05 0.95
C LEU A 137 0.22 -23.24 2.40
N SER A 138 1.11 -23.77 3.24
CA SER A 138 0.84 -23.92 4.68
C SER A 138 0.84 -22.61 5.47
N LYS A 139 1.40 -21.53 4.92
CA LYS A 139 1.47 -20.22 5.60
C LYS A 139 1.61 -19.04 4.63
N PRO A 140 1.21 -17.83 5.06
CA PRO A 140 1.48 -16.58 4.33
C PRO A 140 2.96 -16.36 4.03
N CYS A 141 3.25 -15.61 2.96
CA CYS A 141 4.62 -15.27 2.55
C CYS A 141 4.79 -13.78 2.24
N GLY A 142 6.04 -13.33 2.10
CA GLY A 142 6.35 -11.97 1.64
C GLY A 142 6.13 -11.80 0.14
N LEU A 143 5.99 -10.56 -0.33
CA LEU A 143 5.68 -10.20 -1.72
C LEU A 143 6.64 -10.85 -2.71
N ASN A 144 7.96 -10.75 -2.47
CA ASN A 144 8.98 -11.34 -3.35
C ASN A 144 8.84 -12.87 -3.51
N LYS A 145 8.48 -13.58 -2.44
CA LYS A 145 8.24 -15.02 -2.52
C LYS A 145 6.96 -15.31 -3.31
N ALA A 146 5.91 -14.51 -3.12
CA ALA A 146 4.66 -14.65 -3.86
C ALA A 146 4.86 -14.42 -5.36
N LEU A 147 5.55 -13.34 -5.74
CA LEU A 147 5.92 -13.06 -7.14
C LEU A 147 6.65 -14.24 -7.77
N LYS A 148 7.68 -14.77 -7.08
CA LYS A 148 8.43 -15.95 -7.54
C LYS A 148 7.54 -17.18 -7.72
N LEU A 149 6.67 -17.49 -6.75
CA LEU A 149 5.73 -18.61 -6.83
C LEU A 149 4.71 -18.42 -7.96
N SER A 150 4.38 -17.18 -8.28
CA SER A 150 3.51 -16.81 -9.39
C SER A 150 4.24 -16.71 -10.73
N GLY A 151 5.54 -16.94 -10.80
CA GLY A 151 6.32 -16.78 -12.04
C GLY A 151 6.33 -15.34 -12.57
N ILE A 152 6.22 -14.36 -11.68
CA ILE A 152 6.24 -12.93 -12.00
C ILE A 152 7.58 -12.35 -11.54
N SER A 153 8.26 -11.65 -12.43
CA SER A 153 9.47 -10.88 -12.07
C SER A 153 9.07 -9.57 -11.39
N PHE A 154 9.79 -9.22 -10.32
CA PHE A 154 9.66 -7.90 -9.73
C PHE A 154 10.17 -6.85 -10.73
N GLU A 155 9.43 -5.75 -10.86
CA GLU A 155 9.83 -4.58 -11.68
C GLU A 155 9.88 -3.33 -10.83
N GLY A 156 10.86 -2.46 -11.08
CA GLY A 156 11.05 -1.24 -10.32
C GLY A 156 12.00 -1.43 -9.14
N THR A 157 11.86 -0.59 -8.12
CA THR A 157 12.71 -0.56 -6.93
C THR A 157 11.94 -1.10 -5.73
N HIS A 158 12.55 -2.03 -4.99
CA HIS A 158 11.95 -2.54 -3.75
C HIS A 158 11.79 -1.43 -2.72
N HIS A 159 10.69 -1.48 -1.96
CA HIS A 159 10.35 -0.48 -0.96
C HIS A 159 10.13 0.91 -1.55
N ARG A 160 9.54 0.93 -2.74
CA ARG A 160 8.89 2.10 -3.33
C ARG A 160 7.42 1.77 -3.42
N GLY A 161 6.59 2.55 -2.75
CA GLY A 161 5.16 2.26 -2.64
C GLY A 161 4.52 2.03 -4.01
N ILE A 162 4.85 2.85 -5.02
CA ILE A 162 4.24 2.70 -6.36
C ILE A 162 4.72 1.45 -7.11
N ASP A 163 5.98 1.08 -6.98
CA ASP A 163 6.51 -0.12 -7.64
C ASP A 163 6.01 -1.38 -6.94
N ASP A 164 5.99 -1.39 -5.61
CA ASP A 164 5.40 -2.48 -4.84
C ASP A 164 3.90 -2.62 -5.15
N ALA A 165 3.13 -1.53 -5.20
CA ALA A 165 1.71 -1.56 -5.60
C ALA A 165 1.50 -2.13 -7.01
N LYS A 166 2.33 -1.76 -7.98
CA LYS A 166 2.28 -2.34 -9.35
C LYS A 166 2.58 -3.84 -9.35
N ASN A 167 3.55 -4.30 -8.57
CA ASN A 167 3.86 -5.74 -8.50
C ASN A 167 2.76 -6.52 -7.76
N ILE A 168 2.19 -5.96 -6.70
CA ILE A 168 1.01 -6.51 -6.02
C ILE A 168 -0.16 -6.59 -7.03
N ALA A 169 -0.35 -5.56 -7.87
CA ALA A 169 -1.41 -5.54 -8.88
C ALA A 169 -1.27 -6.67 -9.90
N LYS A 170 -0.05 -7.07 -10.28
CA LYS A 170 0.17 -8.24 -11.15
C LYS A 170 -0.32 -9.53 -10.51
N ILE A 171 -0.03 -9.75 -9.22
CA ILE A 171 -0.54 -10.90 -8.46
C ILE A 171 -2.07 -10.81 -8.37
N PHE A 172 -2.59 -9.63 -8.02
CA PHE A 172 -4.02 -9.41 -7.91
C PHE A 172 -4.75 -9.78 -9.20
N CYS A 173 -4.32 -9.25 -10.34
CA CYS A 173 -4.92 -9.54 -11.63
C CYS A 173 -4.82 -11.02 -12.01
N LYS A 174 -3.66 -11.64 -11.77
CA LYS A 174 -3.44 -13.06 -12.10
C LYS A 174 -4.41 -14.00 -11.38
N TYR A 175 -4.77 -13.68 -10.14
CA TYR A 175 -5.64 -14.53 -9.32
C TYR A 175 -7.00 -13.89 -9.02
N PHE A 176 -7.45 -12.96 -9.87
CA PHE A 176 -8.64 -12.14 -9.60
C PHE A 176 -9.87 -12.94 -9.15
N ASN A 177 -10.16 -14.02 -9.88
CA ASN A 177 -11.32 -14.88 -9.63
C ASN A 177 -11.23 -15.72 -8.36
N TYR A 178 -10.10 -15.71 -7.66
CA TYR A 178 -9.87 -16.50 -6.45
C TYR A 178 -9.90 -15.64 -5.18
N TRP A 179 -9.83 -14.31 -5.30
CA TRP A 179 -9.92 -13.43 -4.14
C TRP A 179 -11.34 -13.39 -3.59
N LYS A 180 -11.44 -13.36 -2.27
CA LYS A 180 -12.69 -13.16 -1.53
C LYS A 180 -12.72 -11.71 -1.05
N PHE A 181 -13.75 -10.97 -1.42
CA PHE A 181 -13.86 -9.53 -1.17
C PHE A 181 -14.70 -9.17 0.07
N GLY A 182 -15.16 -10.19 0.81
CA GLY A 182 -16.17 -10.05 1.87
C GLY A 182 -17.49 -10.63 1.44
#